data_AF-A0A948ZQB8-F1
#
_entry.id   AF-A0A948ZQB8-F1
#
_cell.length_a   1.000
_cell.length_b   1.000
_cell.length_c   1.000
_cell.angle_alpha   90.00
_cell.angle_beta   90.00
_cell.angle_gamma   90.00
#
_symmetry.space_group_name_H-M   'P 1'
#
loop_
_entity.id
_entity.type
_entity.pdbx_description
1 polymer ?
#
loop_
_entity_poly.entity_id
_entity_poly.type
_entity_poly.pdbx_seq_one_letter_code
_entity_poly.pdbx_strand_id
1 'polypeptide(L)'
;MKRERKEKKDLKGGGPEGDSFQDITPDVIKVPEPPPVDALPKVVDMAATEEMDQKLEQSADQVNQWVTTASTWLANYDGSNQAKRDRFANEAKKYRKTLAGLLNHENTTIRRAAWLALFLSRFSQTYTSHAGVALLLADMVKQKQLVVETTGEGSISAQLKQYNFSLDASFEENHIIQIQQAFRAMLTRVWAAVREGWRIKKEELVQMGTTNLDDLVIGKPGNYVIDVPSQEPKGDEREKSFRLEGGRLVVHSDGEKITVIDVCNELHGWGNFERSIREAMDLRPPVFLKVESLSWDKPPFIKDKPEYGRKVRMLWFSIKRAIANAKLGEILPEAEIETSDREQNDKGEETAPENNDTNVVASKSSR
;
A
#
# COMPACT_ATOMS: atom_id res chain seq x y z
N MET A 1 42.66 -40.30 -27.32
CA MET A 1 41.73 -41.45 -27.39
C MET A 1 40.35 -40.99 -26.97
N LYS A 2 39.40 -41.01 -27.90
CA LYS A 2 37.97 -40.79 -27.65
C LYS A 2 37.43 -42.01 -26.87
N ARG A 3 36.65 -41.80 -25.82
CA ARG A 3 35.84 -42.88 -25.23
C ARG A 3 34.36 -42.51 -25.26
N GLU A 4 33.61 -43.50 -25.72
CA GLU A 4 32.25 -43.48 -26.20
C GLU A 4 31.22 -43.35 -25.08
N ARG A 5 30.05 -42.83 -25.50
CA ARG A 5 28.77 -42.89 -24.79
C ARG A 5 28.37 -44.35 -24.53
N LYS A 6 27.79 -44.61 -23.37
CA LYS A 6 26.91 -45.77 -23.14
C LYS A 6 25.58 -45.30 -22.56
N GLU A 7 24.53 -45.50 -23.35
CA GLU A 7 23.15 -45.58 -22.92
C GLU A 7 22.89 -46.88 -22.16
N LYS A 8 22.11 -46.82 -21.08
CA LYS A 8 21.19 -47.87 -20.60
C LYS A 8 20.05 -47.14 -19.86
N LYS A 9 18.84 -47.14 -20.42
CA LYS A 9 17.71 -48.06 -20.19
C LYS A 9 17.04 -47.93 -18.82
N ASP A 10 15.88 -47.28 -18.87
CA ASP A 10 14.61 -47.52 -18.19
C ASP A 10 14.57 -48.54 -17.04
N LEU A 11 14.18 -48.04 -15.86
CA LEU A 11 13.43 -48.80 -14.88
C LEU A 11 12.21 -47.97 -14.45
N LYS A 12 11.06 -48.39 -14.97
CA LYS A 12 9.74 -48.09 -14.42
C LYS A 12 9.66 -48.61 -12.98
N GLY A 13 9.31 -47.74 -12.04
CA GLY A 13 8.79 -48.09 -10.73
C GLY A 13 7.71 -47.09 -10.38
N GLY A 14 6.44 -47.52 -10.44
CA GLY A 14 5.28 -46.70 -10.17
C GLY A 14 4.77 -46.83 -8.74
N GLY A 15 4.16 -45.74 -8.28
CA GLY A 15 3.16 -45.69 -7.21
C GLY A 15 3.66 -45.12 -5.87
N PRO A 16 2.79 -44.48 -5.07
CA PRO A 16 1.57 -43.73 -5.39
C PRO A 16 1.56 -42.31 -4.77
N GLU A 17 0.71 -41.45 -5.33
CA GLU A 17 -0.05 -40.37 -4.66
C GLU A 17 0.60 -39.71 -3.43
N GLY A 18 1.32 -38.62 -3.68
CA GLY A 18 1.54 -37.57 -2.71
C GLY A 18 1.18 -36.25 -3.39
N ASP A 19 0.04 -35.68 -2.98
CA ASP A 19 -0.53 -34.43 -3.50
C ASP A 19 0.54 -33.38 -3.77
N SER A 20 0.81 -33.19 -5.06
CA SER A 20 1.61 -32.08 -5.55
C SER A 20 0.82 -30.81 -5.35
N PHE A 21 1.31 -29.99 -4.41
CA PHE A 21 1.23 -28.53 -4.49
C PHE A 21 1.80 -28.09 -5.86
N GLN A 22 0.96 -28.11 -6.89
CA GLN A 22 1.24 -27.49 -8.16
C GLN A 22 0.07 -26.57 -8.52
N ASP A 23 0.47 -25.32 -8.75
CA ASP A 23 -0.15 -24.41 -9.69
C ASP A 23 -1.46 -23.76 -9.27
N ILE A 24 -1.40 -23.00 -8.18
CA ILE A 24 -2.07 -21.68 -8.18
C ILE A 24 -1.26 -20.79 -9.13
N THR A 25 -1.42 -21.00 -10.43
CA THR A 25 -1.09 -19.96 -11.40
C THR A 25 -2.02 -18.79 -11.08
N PRO A 26 -1.51 -17.56 -10.94
CA PRO A 26 -2.39 -16.41 -10.86
C PRO A 26 -3.25 -16.46 -12.12
N ASP A 27 -4.57 -16.37 -11.95
CA ASP A 27 -5.54 -16.33 -13.03
C ASP A 27 -4.91 -15.64 -14.24
N VAL A 28 -4.77 -16.36 -15.35
CA VAL A 28 -4.40 -15.75 -16.62
C VAL A 28 -5.50 -14.73 -16.88
N ILE A 29 -5.24 -13.48 -16.50
CA ILE A 29 -6.09 -12.35 -16.82
C ILE A 29 -6.13 -12.37 -18.34
N LYS A 30 -7.21 -12.91 -18.90
CA LYS A 30 -7.48 -12.80 -20.33
C LYS A 30 -7.48 -11.32 -20.61
N VAL A 31 -6.41 -10.84 -21.24
CA VAL A 31 -6.33 -9.46 -21.71
C VAL A 31 -7.52 -9.30 -22.65
N PRO A 32 -8.49 -8.42 -22.35
CA PRO A 32 -9.64 -8.23 -23.22
C PRO A 32 -9.16 -7.85 -24.62
N GLU A 33 -9.78 -8.40 -25.66
CA GLU A 33 -9.45 -8.01 -27.03
C GLU A 33 -9.65 -6.51 -27.21
N PRO A 34 -8.76 -5.83 -27.96
CA PRO A 34 -8.86 -4.39 -28.16
C PRO A 34 -10.18 -4.05 -28.85
N PRO A 35 -10.94 -3.03 -28.38
CA PRO A 35 -12.21 -2.69 -29.00
C PRO A 35 -11.94 -2.13 -30.40
N PRO A 36 -12.75 -2.44 -31.43
CA PRO A 36 -12.48 -1.95 -32.78
C PRO A 36 -12.37 -0.43 -32.78
N VAL A 37 -11.30 0.12 -33.36
CA VAL A 37 -11.09 1.57 -33.46
C VAL A 37 -12.22 2.23 -34.27
N ASP A 38 -12.82 1.48 -35.20
CA ASP A 38 -13.88 1.92 -36.10
C ASP A 38 -15.31 1.69 -35.53
N ALA A 39 -15.44 1.13 -34.32
CA ALA A 39 -16.74 0.87 -33.68
C ALA A 39 -17.26 2.04 -32.81
N LEU A 40 -16.69 3.23 -32.95
CA LEU A 40 -17.22 4.43 -32.30
C LEU A 40 -18.62 4.76 -32.88
N PRO A 41 -19.56 5.23 -32.05
CA PRO A 41 -20.78 5.82 -32.57
C PRO A 41 -20.43 6.94 -33.54
N LYS A 42 -20.90 6.84 -34.79
CA LYS A 42 -21.07 8.01 -35.65
C LYS A 42 -22.13 8.87 -34.97
N VAL A 43 -21.71 9.90 -34.23
CA VAL A 43 -22.64 10.87 -33.66
C VAL A 43 -23.30 11.57 -34.84
N VAL A 44 -24.58 11.29 -35.05
CA VAL A 44 -25.36 11.85 -36.15
C VAL A 44 -25.82 13.24 -35.71
N ASP A 45 -25.40 14.28 -36.44
CA ASP A 45 -25.93 15.64 -36.31
C ASP A 45 -27.41 15.64 -36.72
N MET A 46 -28.31 15.62 -35.74
CA MET A 46 -29.75 15.79 -35.95
C MET A 46 -30.32 16.77 -34.90
N ALA A 47 -31.34 17.52 -35.31
CA ALA A 47 -31.95 18.60 -34.51
C ALA A 47 -32.60 18.08 -33.21
N ALA A 48 -32.63 18.94 -32.18
CA ALA A 48 -33.03 18.64 -30.80
C ALA A 48 -34.49 18.15 -30.66
N THR A 49 -34.65 16.88 -30.28
CA THR A 49 -35.91 16.20 -29.95
C THR A 49 -35.68 15.21 -28.79
N GLU A 50 -36.71 14.68 -28.14
CA GLU A 50 -36.57 13.62 -27.11
C GLU A 50 -35.87 12.35 -27.64
N GLU A 51 -35.96 12.09 -28.95
CA GLU A 51 -35.18 11.02 -29.60
C GLU A 51 -33.67 11.33 -29.64
N MET A 52 -33.28 12.61 -29.60
CA MET A 52 -31.88 13.03 -29.54
C MET A 52 -31.29 12.71 -28.17
N ASP A 53 -32.01 12.94 -27.07
CA ASP A 53 -31.54 12.67 -25.71
C ASP A 53 -31.30 11.16 -25.50
N GLN A 54 -32.23 10.30 -25.94
CA GLN A 54 -32.04 8.85 -25.89
C GLN A 54 -30.86 8.36 -26.74
N LYS A 55 -30.67 8.92 -27.94
CA LYS A 55 -29.51 8.60 -28.79
C LYS A 55 -28.20 9.10 -28.18
N LEU A 56 -28.24 10.22 -27.46
CA LEU A 56 -27.09 10.79 -26.77
C LEU A 56 -26.67 9.93 -25.59
N GLU A 57 -27.62 9.45 -24.79
CA GLU A 57 -27.39 8.51 -23.69
C GLU A 57 -26.78 7.20 -24.21
N GLN A 58 -27.35 6.62 -25.26
CA GLN A 58 -26.79 5.42 -25.90
C GLN A 58 -25.37 5.65 -26.44
N SER A 59 -25.10 6.84 -26.99
CA SER A 59 -23.77 7.21 -27.46
C SER A 59 -22.78 7.38 -26.30
N ALA A 60 -23.22 7.97 -25.18
CA ALA A 60 -22.41 8.10 -23.97
C ALA A 60 -22.07 6.74 -23.35
N ASP A 61 -23.02 5.80 -23.33
CA ASP A 61 -22.80 4.43 -22.86
C ASP A 61 -21.79 3.67 -23.73
N GLN A 62 -21.88 3.81 -25.05
CA GLN A 62 -20.90 3.22 -25.97
C GLN A 62 -19.51 3.82 -25.78
N VAL A 63 -19.43 5.14 -25.56
CA VAL A 63 -18.17 5.82 -25.24
C VAL A 63 -17.60 5.31 -23.92
N ASN A 64 -18.43 5.15 -22.89
CA ASN A 64 -18.02 4.59 -21.60
C ASN A 64 -17.42 3.18 -21.74
N GLN A 65 -18.10 2.30 -22.48
CA GLN A 65 -17.63 0.94 -22.73
C GLN A 65 -16.32 0.93 -23.52
N TRP A 66 -16.24 1.75 -24.57
CA TRP A 66 -15.05 1.85 -25.41
C TRP A 66 -13.84 2.36 -24.62
N VAL A 67 -14.00 3.44 -23.87
CA VAL A 67 -12.91 4.03 -23.06
C VAL A 67 -12.45 3.07 -21.97
N THR A 68 -13.37 2.37 -21.31
CA THR A 68 -13.03 1.37 -20.28
C THR A 68 -12.22 0.22 -20.87
N THR A 69 -12.64 -0.31 -22.01
CA THR A 69 -11.97 -1.44 -22.67
C THR A 69 -10.60 -1.01 -23.21
N ALA A 70 -10.52 0.13 -23.89
CA ALA A 70 -9.27 0.67 -24.42
C ALA A 70 -8.25 1.00 -23.32
N SER A 71 -8.69 1.60 -22.22
CA SER A 71 -7.82 1.95 -21.09
C SER A 71 -7.28 0.71 -20.37
N THR A 72 -8.11 -0.32 -20.21
CA THR A 72 -7.71 -1.62 -19.63
C THR A 72 -6.70 -2.34 -20.53
N TRP A 73 -6.96 -2.36 -21.83
CA TRP A 73 -6.04 -2.95 -22.81
C TRP A 73 -4.68 -2.24 -22.85
N LEU A 74 -4.67 -0.90 -22.82
CA LEU A 74 -3.44 -0.10 -22.77
C LEU A 74 -2.62 -0.35 -21.51
N ALA A 75 -3.27 -0.66 -20.38
CA ALA A 75 -2.60 -0.91 -19.11
C ALA A 75 -1.98 -2.33 -19.02
N ASN A 76 -2.57 -3.33 -19.68
CA ASN A 76 -2.22 -4.74 -19.54
C ASN A 76 -1.22 -5.26 -20.59
N TYR A 77 -0.60 -4.37 -21.38
CA TYR A 77 0.30 -4.81 -22.43
C TYR A 77 1.68 -5.22 -21.90
N ASP A 78 1.97 -6.52 -21.98
CA ASP A 78 3.31 -7.07 -21.81
C ASP A 78 4.08 -7.07 -23.15
N GLY A 79 5.13 -6.26 -23.20
CA GLY A 79 5.98 -6.07 -24.37
C GLY A 79 6.97 -7.19 -24.63
N SER A 80 6.70 -8.45 -24.34
CA SER A 80 7.71 -9.51 -24.42
C SER A 80 8.19 -9.88 -25.85
N ASN A 81 7.50 -9.45 -26.93
CA ASN A 81 7.88 -9.74 -28.33
C ASN A 81 8.00 -8.47 -29.19
N GLN A 82 9.13 -8.26 -29.87
CA GLN A 82 9.41 -7.05 -30.68
C GLN A 82 8.39 -6.79 -31.80
N ALA A 83 7.96 -7.81 -32.55
CA ALA A 83 6.95 -7.64 -33.59
C ALA A 83 5.56 -7.33 -32.99
N LYS A 84 5.29 -7.86 -31.80
CA LYS A 84 4.10 -7.47 -31.03
C LYS A 84 4.24 -6.04 -30.48
N ARG A 85 5.45 -5.57 -30.12
CA ARG A 85 5.71 -4.19 -29.66
C ARG A 85 5.40 -3.18 -30.75
N ASP A 86 5.85 -3.42 -31.98
CA ASP A 86 5.65 -2.46 -33.07
C ASP A 86 4.17 -2.40 -33.51
N ARG A 87 3.48 -3.55 -33.57
CA ARG A 87 2.03 -3.59 -33.81
C ARG A 87 1.25 -2.90 -32.69
N PHE A 88 1.58 -3.23 -31.44
CA PHE A 88 0.96 -2.61 -30.28
C PHE A 88 1.21 -1.10 -30.24
N ALA A 89 2.42 -0.63 -30.53
CA ALA A 89 2.74 0.80 -30.53
C ALA A 89 1.88 1.57 -31.55
N ASN A 90 1.65 0.99 -32.73
CA ASN A 90 0.79 1.58 -33.76
C ASN A 90 -0.68 1.59 -33.34
N GLU A 91 -1.18 0.49 -32.78
CA GLU A 91 -2.55 0.41 -32.26
C GLU A 91 -2.76 1.35 -31.06
N ALA A 92 -1.86 1.33 -30.08
CA ALA A 92 -1.88 2.23 -28.93
C ALA A 92 -1.85 3.70 -29.34
N LYS A 93 -1.12 4.06 -30.40
CA LYS A 93 -1.15 5.42 -30.96
C LYS A 93 -2.54 5.78 -31.50
N LYS A 94 -3.22 4.84 -32.18
CA LYS A 94 -4.60 5.04 -32.64
C LYS A 94 -5.55 5.20 -31.45
N TYR A 95 -5.48 4.31 -30.46
CA TYR A 95 -6.31 4.40 -29.25
C TYR A 95 -6.12 5.73 -28.51
N ARG A 96 -4.87 6.17 -28.33
CA ARG A 96 -4.58 7.46 -27.69
C ARG A 96 -5.13 8.63 -28.50
N LYS A 97 -5.06 8.58 -29.84
CA LYS A 97 -5.64 9.62 -30.70
C LYS A 97 -7.17 9.66 -30.58
N THR A 98 -7.82 8.50 -30.61
CA THR A 98 -9.27 8.39 -30.43
C THR A 98 -9.71 8.87 -29.05
N LEU A 99 -9.03 8.44 -27.98
CA LEU A 99 -9.30 8.88 -26.62
C LEU A 99 -9.14 10.40 -26.50
N ALA A 100 -8.07 10.97 -27.05
CA ALA A 100 -7.89 12.43 -27.07
C ALA A 100 -9.01 13.15 -27.83
N GLY A 101 -9.53 12.56 -28.91
CA GLY A 101 -10.71 13.08 -29.62
C GLY A 101 -11.97 13.06 -28.77
N LEU A 102 -12.21 11.98 -28.02
CA LEU A 102 -13.36 11.85 -27.13
C LEU A 102 -13.29 12.81 -25.93
N LEU A 103 -12.12 12.98 -25.32
CA LEU A 103 -11.91 13.90 -24.20
C LEU A 103 -12.01 15.37 -24.58
N ASN A 104 -11.90 15.70 -25.88
CA ASN A 104 -12.06 17.04 -26.42
C ASN A 104 -13.28 17.15 -27.35
N HIS A 105 -14.21 16.21 -27.26
CA HIS A 105 -15.38 16.17 -28.14
C HIS A 105 -16.24 17.42 -27.94
N GLU A 106 -16.84 17.97 -29.01
CA GLU A 106 -17.64 19.21 -28.94
C GLU A 106 -18.87 19.04 -28.05
N ASN A 107 -19.57 17.92 -28.19
CA ASN A 107 -20.68 17.54 -27.32
C ASN A 107 -20.21 17.26 -25.88
N THR A 108 -20.70 18.05 -24.93
CA THR A 108 -20.34 17.98 -23.51
C THR A 108 -20.70 16.66 -22.84
N THR A 109 -21.81 16.02 -23.21
CA THR A 109 -22.23 14.75 -22.60
C THR A 109 -21.27 13.62 -22.99
N ILE A 110 -20.89 13.55 -24.27
CA ILE A 110 -19.91 12.58 -24.78
C ILE A 110 -18.54 12.82 -24.13
N ARG A 111 -18.13 14.09 -24.03
CA ARG A 111 -16.88 14.48 -23.38
C ARG A 111 -16.86 14.04 -21.91
N ARG A 112 -17.93 14.34 -21.16
CA ARG A 112 -18.09 13.95 -19.75
C ARG A 112 -18.05 12.43 -19.56
N ALA A 113 -18.77 11.68 -20.40
CA ALA A 113 -18.76 10.22 -20.37
C ALA A 113 -17.34 9.67 -20.57
N ALA A 114 -16.61 10.17 -21.58
CA ALA A 114 -15.24 9.77 -21.83
C ALA A 114 -14.31 10.05 -20.63
N TRP A 115 -14.44 11.23 -20.01
CA TRP A 115 -13.70 11.60 -18.81
C TRP A 115 -14.04 10.68 -17.63
N LEU A 116 -15.32 10.47 -17.34
CA LEU A 116 -15.77 9.61 -16.25
C LEU A 116 -15.23 8.19 -16.40
N ALA A 117 -15.42 7.58 -17.57
CA ALA A 117 -14.93 6.23 -17.86
C ALA A 117 -13.41 6.12 -17.75
N LEU A 118 -12.66 7.14 -18.18
CA LEU A 118 -11.21 7.17 -18.03
C LEU A 118 -10.79 7.14 -16.55
N PHE A 119 -11.37 7.99 -15.71
CA PHE A 119 -11.05 8.03 -14.28
C PHE A 119 -11.43 6.71 -13.58
N LEU A 120 -12.63 6.20 -13.83
CA LEU A 120 -13.10 4.94 -13.23
C LEU A 120 -12.20 3.77 -13.66
N SER A 121 -11.81 3.71 -14.94
CA SER A 121 -10.90 2.67 -15.44
C SER A 121 -9.50 2.80 -14.83
N ARG A 122 -8.95 4.02 -14.67
CA ARG A 122 -7.64 4.21 -14.03
C ARG A 122 -7.66 3.80 -12.56
N PHE A 123 -8.73 4.10 -11.83
CA PHE A 123 -8.85 3.78 -10.41
C PHE A 123 -9.32 2.34 -10.15
N SER A 124 -9.84 1.63 -11.14
CA SER A 124 -10.16 0.19 -11.03
C SER A 124 -8.92 -0.70 -11.19
N GLN A 125 -7.83 -0.19 -11.76
CA GLN A 125 -6.58 -0.93 -11.92
C GLN A 125 -5.98 -1.37 -10.57
N THR A 126 -5.27 -2.50 -10.59
CA THR A 126 -4.64 -3.08 -9.41
C THR A 126 -3.29 -2.42 -9.14
N TYR A 127 -3.19 -1.76 -7.99
CA TYR A 127 -1.95 -1.19 -7.47
C TYR A 127 -1.57 -1.87 -6.15
N THR A 128 -0.33 -2.33 -6.03
CA THR A 128 0.17 -3.03 -4.84
C THR A 128 0.97 -2.12 -3.90
N SER A 129 1.22 -0.87 -4.28
CA SER A 129 2.05 0.05 -3.50
C SER A 129 1.61 1.50 -3.62
N HIS A 130 1.92 2.29 -2.59
CA HIS A 130 1.75 3.75 -2.60
C HIS A 130 2.59 4.44 -3.69
N ALA A 131 3.77 3.90 -4.01
CA ALA A 131 4.61 4.41 -5.09
C ALA A 131 3.93 4.25 -6.46
N GLY A 132 3.27 3.11 -6.70
CA GLY A 132 2.48 2.90 -7.91
C GLY A 132 1.36 3.92 -8.07
N VAL A 133 0.63 4.22 -6.98
CA VAL A 133 -0.41 5.27 -6.98
C VAL A 133 0.18 6.65 -7.24
N ALA A 134 1.33 6.98 -6.66
CA ALA A 134 1.99 8.26 -6.89
C ALA A 134 2.44 8.42 -8.36
N LEU A 135 2.94 7.35 -8.99
CA LEU A 135 3.28 7.33 -10.41
C LEU A 135 2.05 7.51 -11.29
N LEU A 136 0.92 6.85 -10.98
CA LEU A 136 -0.34 7.08 -11.66
C LEU A 136 -0.75 8.55 -11.59
N LEU A 137 -0.79 9.13 -10.38
CA LEU A 137 -1.22 10.53 -10.21
C LEU A 137 -0.29 11.50 -10.94
N ALA A 138 1.02 11.25 -10.92
CA ALA A 138 1.98 12.04 -11.67
C ALA A 138 1.77 11.93 -13.20
N ASP A 139 1.45 10.74 -13.71
CA ASP A 139 1.11 10.52 -15.12
C ASP A 139 -0.17 11.28 -15.51
N MET A 140 -1.20 11.25 -14.66
CA MET A 140 -2.46 11.98 -14.89
C MET A 140 -2.25 13.50 -14.90
N VAL A 141 -1.39 14.03 -14.01
CA VAL A 141 -1.01 15.45 -14.03
C VAL A 141 -0.26 15.79 -15.32
N LYS A 142 0.71 14.96 -15.74
CA LYS A 142 1.45 15.16 -17.00
C LYS A 142 0.52 15.15 -18.21
N GLN A 143 -0.54 14.34 -18.17
CA GLN A 143 -1.57 14.26 -19.21
C GLN A 143 -2.64 15.35 -19.11
N LYS A 144 -2.48 16.32 -18.19
CA LYS A 144 -3.45 17.41 -17.92
C LYS A 144 -4.85 16.92 -17.54
N GLN A 145 -4.94 15.73 -16.96
CA GLN A 145 -6.18 15.15 -16.44
C GLN A 145 -6.44 15.62 -15.00
N LEU A 146 -5.37 15.82 -14.25
CA LEU A 146 -5.37 16.37 -12.90
C LEU A 146 -4.52 17.63 -12.82
N VAL A 147 -4.87 18.52 -11.89
CA VAL A 147 -4.13 19.74 -11.57
C VAL A 147 -3.75 19.73 -10.09
N VAL A 148 -2.51 20.13 -9.78
CA VAL A 148 -2.00 20.23 -8.40
C VAL A 148 -2.22 21.65 -7.88
N GLU A 149 -3.48 22.00 -7.63
CA GLU A 149 -3.89 23.30 -7.11
C GLU A 149 -4.82 23.14 -5.90
N THR A 150 -4.89 24.15 -5.04
CA THR A 150 -5.83 24.17 -3.90
C THR A 150 -7.23 24.62 -4.29
N THR A 151 -7.38 25.23 -5.47
CA THR A 151 -8.65 25.73 -6.00
C THR A 151 -9.02 24.96 -7.27
N GLY A 152 -10.17 24.29 -7.25
CA GLY A 152 -10.69 23.51 -8.38
C GLY A 152 -11.91 22.70 -7.98
N GLU A 153 -12.66 22.22 -8.98
CA GLU A 153 -13.83 21.36 -8.77
C GLU A 153 -13.40 19.90 -8.57
N GLY A 154 -14.00 19.24 -7.56
CA GLY A 154 -13.80 17.83 -7.28
C GLY A 154 -12.36 17.48 -6.88
N SER A 155 -12.07 17.52 -5.58
CA SER A 155 -10.73 17.20 -5.08
C SER A 155 -10.59 15.72 -4.72
N ILE A 156 -9.41 15.16 -5.03
CA ILE A 156 -8.94 13.89 -4.51
C ILE A 156 -7.62 14.12 -3.76
N SER A 157 -7.43 13.43 -2.65
CA SER A 157 -6.27 13.62 -1.78
C SER A 157 -5.51 12.33 -1.58
N ALA A 158 -4.21 12.35 -1.82
CA ALA A 158 -3.31 11.25 -1.53
C ALA A 158 -1.93 11.76 -1.11
N GLN A 159 -1.34 11.11 -0.10
CA GLN A 159 0.01 11.40 0.39
C GLN A 159 0.21 12.89 0.73
N LEU A 160 -0.76 13.49 1.44
CA LEU A 160 -0.76 14.91 1.83
C LEU A 160 -0.75 15.90 0.65
N LYS A 161 -1.00 15.42 -0.58
CA LYS A 161 -1.20 16.25 -1.76
C LYS A 161 -2.66 16.20 -2.19
N GLN A 162 -3.17 17.36 -2.59
CA GLN A 162 -4.49 17.52 -3.16
C GLN A 162 -4.36 17.66 -4.68
N TYR A 163 -5.27 17.02 -5.40
CA TYR A 163 -5.39 17.08 -6.86
C TYR A 163 -6.84 17.42 -7.20
N ASN A 164 -7.05 18.30 -8.18
CA ASN A 164 -8.38 18.60 -8.72
C ASN A 164 -8.49 18.07 -10.14
N PHE A 165 -9.73 17.85 -10.60
CA PHE A 165 -9.99 17.47 -11.99
C PHE A 165 -9.71 18.64 -12.95
N SER A 166 -9.36 18.32 -14.19
CA SER A 166 -9.24 19.34 -15.24
C SER A 166 -10.58 20.05 -15.45
N LEU A 167 -10.52 21.38 -15.65
CA LEU A 167 -11.70 22.19 -15.99
C LEU A 167 -12.39 21.70 -17.28
N ASP A 168 -11.62 21.14 -18.21
CA ASP A 168 -12.11 20.58 -19.48
C ASP A 168 -13.08 19.40 -19.28
N ALA A 169 -13.00 18.72 -18.13
CA ALA A 169 -13.87 17.60 -17.80
C ALA A 169 -15.29 18.05 -17.44
N SER A 170 -15.44 19.23 -16.82
CA SER A 170 -16.74 19.87 -16.48
C SER A 170 -17.76 18.89 -15.88
N PHE A 171 -17.41 18.22 -14.78
CA PHE A 171 -18.24 17.20 -14.15
C PHE A 171 -19.48 17.76 -13.44
N GLU A 172 -20.49 16.91 -13.30
CA GLU A 172 -21.60 17.11 -12.37
C GLU A 172 -21.26 16.51 -11.00
N GLU A 173 -21.96 16.94 -9.94
CA GLU A 173 -21.66 16.55 -8.55
C GLU A 173 -21.72 15.03 -8.31
N ASN A 174 -22.75 14.37 -8.84
CA ASN A 174 -22.90 12.92 -8.90
C ASN A 174 -21.69 12.20 -9.54
N HIS A 175 -21.13 12.75 -10.63
CA HIS A 175 -19.93 12.18 -11.25
C HIS A 175 -18.68 12.37 -10.40
N ILE A 176 -18.53 13.54 -9.77
CA ILE A 176 -17.43 13.80 -8.82
C ILE A 176 -17.46 12.79 -7.67
N ILE A 177 -18.64 12.55 -7.08
CA ILE A 177 -18.82 11.59 -5.99
C ILE A 177 -18.41 10.18 -6.42
N GLN A 178 -18.83 9.74 -7.60
CA GLN A 178 -18.47 8.41 -8.14
C GLN A 178 -16.96 8.25 -8.30
N ILE A 179 -16.28 9.26 -8.87
CA ILE A 179 -14.83 9.23 -9.06
C ILE A 179 -14.10 9.20 -7.72
N GLN A 180 -14.55 10.01 -6.74
CA GLN A 180 -13.99 10.02 -5.39
C GLN A 180 -14.17 8.68 -4.68
N GLN A 181 -15.33 8.04 -4.82
CA GLN A 181 -15.58 6.70 -4.26
C GLN A 181 -14.66 5.66 -4.89
N ALA A 182 -14.51 5.66 -6.22
CA ALA A 182 -13.59 4.77 -6.93
C ALA A 182 -12.14 4.97 -6.47
N PHE A 183 -11.72 6.23 -6.29
CA PHE A 183 -10.38 6.56 -5.79
C PHE A 183 -10.17 6.06 -4.35
N ARG A 184 -11.14 6.27 -3.45
CA ARG A 184 -11.09 5.74 -2.08
C ARG A 184 -11.01 4.21 -2.06
N ALA A 185 -11.79 3.53 -2.90
CA ALA A 185 -11.75 2.08 -3.02
C ALA A 185 -10.37 1.59 -3.50
N MET A 186 -9.75 2.28 -4.45
CA MET A 186 -8.38 2.00 -4.88
C MET A 186 -7.39 2.15 -3.73
N LEU A 187 -7.46 3.24 -2.97
CA LEU A 187 -6.59 3.44 -1.81
C LEU A 187 -6.79 2.32 -0.78
N THR A 188 -8.02 1.93 -0.47
CA THR A 188 -8.29 0.80 0.45
C THR A 188 -7.63 -0.50 -0.03
N ARG A 189 -7.71 -0.82 -1.33
CA ARG A 189 -7.04 -2.00 -1.89
C ARG A 189 -5.52 -1.93 -1.77
N VAL A 190 -4.94 -0.76 -2.07
CA VAL A 190 -3.49 -0.53 -1.93
C VAL A 190 -3.06 -0.69 -0.47
N TRP A 191 -3.83 -0.17 0.47
CA TRP A 191 -3.53 -0.31 1.91
C TRP A 191 -3.58 -1.77 2.34
N ALA A 192 -4.56 -2.55 1.87
CA ALA A 192 -4.64 -3.98 2.14
C ALA A 192 -3.45 -4.74 1.54
N ALA A 193 -3.10 -4.48 0.27
CA ALA A 193 -1.95 -5.11 -0.39
C ALA A 193 -0.62 -4.77 0.30
N VAL A 194 -0.45 -3.51 0.71
CA VAL A 194 0.72 -3.07 1.48
C VAL A 194 0.77 -3.81 2.81
N ARG A 195 -0.31 -3.85 3.61
CA ARG A 195 -0.38 -4.59 4.88
C ARG A 195 -0.06 -6.07 4.72
N GLU A 196 -0.55 -6.69 3.65
CA GLU A 196 -0.26 -8.10 3.38
C GLU A 196 1.22 -8.32 3.05
N GLY A 197 1.80 -7.47 2.20
CA GLY A 197 3.24 -7.48 1.93
C GLY A 197 4.08 -7.31 3.20
N TRP A 198 3.64 -6.45 4.13
CA TRP A 198 4.27 -6.31 5.44
C TRP A 198 4.15 -7.57 6.29
N ARG A 199 2.97 -8.19 6.35
CA ARG A 199 2.74 -9.43 7.11
C ARG A 199 3.67 -10.54 6.64
N ILE A 200 3.72 -10.75 5.32
CA ILE A 200 4.61 -11.73 4.69
C ILE A 200 6.07 -11.41 5.04
N LYS A 201 6.51 -10.15 4.86
CA LYS A 201 7.88 -9.75 5.17
C LYS A 201 8.23 -9.97 6.65
N LYS A 202 7.30 -9.65 7.55
CA LYS A 202 7.47 -9.84 9.00
C LYS A 202 7.67 -11.31 9.36
N GLU A 203 6.94 -12.22 8.71
CA GLU A 203 7.10 -13.67 8.87
C GLU A 203 8.43 -14.17 8.30
N GLU A 204 8.83 -13.69 7.12
CA GLU A 204 10.14 -13.99 6.55
C GLU A 204 11.27 -13.60 7.51
N LEU A 205 11.20 -12.40 8.11
CA LEU A 205 12.24 -11.94 9.03
C LEU A 205 12.35 -12.84 10.28
N VAL A 206 11.25 -13.39 10.79
CA VAL A 206 11.29 -14.34 11.94
C VAL A 206 12.07 -15.59 11.57
N GLN A 207 11.93 -16.06 10.34
CA GLN A 207 12.60 -17.27 9.88
C GLN A 207 14.11 -17.06 9.66
N MET A 208 14.60 -15.81 9.64
CA MET A 208 16.01 -15.51 9.38
C MET A 208 16.92 -15.61 10.62
N GLY A 209 16.39 -15.73 11.83
CA GLY A 209 17.19 -15.73 13.06
C GLY A 209 16.42 -16.04 14.33
N THR A 210 17.09 -15.93 15.47
CA THR A 210 16.51 -16.16 16.82
C THR A 210 16.06 -14.85 17.46
N THR A 211 15.05 -14.89 18.34
CA THR A 211 14.63 -13.74 19.15
C THR A 211 15.42 -13.61 20.47
N ASN A 212 16.37 -14.50 20.74
CA ASN A 212 17.17 -14.49 21.97
C ASN A 212 18.16 -13.31 22.00
N LEU A 213 17.76 -12.18 22.59
CA LEU A 213 18.60 -10.98 22.67
C LEU A 213 19.74 -11.09 23.69
N ASP A 214 19.67 -11.99 24.66
CA ASP A 214 20.74 -12.18 25.64
C ASP A 214 22.00 -12.74 24.98
N ASP A 215 21.82 -13.70 24.08
CA ASP A 215 22.90 -14.27 23.27
C ASP A 215 23.59 -13.18 22.41
N LEU A 216 22.81 -12.24 21.87
CA LEU A 216 23.35 -11.08 21.15
C LEU A 216 24.16 -10.16 22.07
N VAL A 217 23.67 -9.87 23.29
CA VAL A 217 24.31 -8.96 24.25
C VAL A 217 25.65 -9.52 24.75
N ILE A 218 25.74 -10.83 24.96
CA ILE A 218 27.00 -11.48 25.38
C ILE A 218 27.95 -11.79 24.21
N GLY A 219 27.58 -11.41 22.98
CA GLY A 219 28.44 -11.55 21.80
C GLY A 219 28.50 -12.97 21.23
N LYS A 220 27.43 -13.75 21.32
CA LYS A 220 27.35 -14.99 20.57
C LYS A 220 27.13 -14.70 19.08
N PRO A 221 27.89 -15.35 18.17
CA PRO A 221 27.66 -15.22 16.74
C PRO A 221 26.29 -15.79 16.33
N GLY A 222 25.62 -15.14 15.39
CA GLY A 222 24.30 -15.58 14.92
C GLY A 222 23.48 -14.48 14.28
N ASN A 223 22.31 -14.86 13.76
CA ASN A 223 21.30 -13.92 13.27
C ASN A 223 20.22 -13.73 14.34
N TYR A 224 19.90 -12.48 14.62
CA TYR A 224 18.95 -12.11 15.66
C TYR A 224 17.83 -11.26 15.10
N VAL A 225 16.61 -11.63 15.45
CA VAL A 225 15.38 -10.92 15.11
C VAL A 225 15.04 -10.01 16.28
N ILE A 226 15.03 -8.71 16.03
CA ILE A 226 14.87 -7.67 17.04
C ILE A 226 13.57 -6.93 16.79
N ASP A 227 12.63 -7.04 17.72
CA ASP A 227 11.42 -6.23 17.75
C ASP A 227 11.68 -4.90 18.44
N VAL A 228 11.66 -3.83 17.65
CA VAL A 228 11.87 -2.47 18.11
C VAL A 228 10.50 -1.83 18.35
N PRO A 229 10.09 -1.56 19.60
CA PRO A 229 8.79 -0.96 19.88
C PRO A 229 8.72 0.49 19.35
N SER A 230 7.53 0.93 18.95
CA SER A 230 7.28 2.35 18.69
C SER A 230 7.37 3.14 19.98
N GLN A 231 7.94 4.34 19.93
CA GLN A 231 7.97 5.24 21.07
C GLN A 231 7.10 6.47 20.80
N GLU A 232 6.06 6.62 21.61
CA GLU A 232 5.26 7.84 21.64
C GLU A 232 6.08 8.98 22.26
N PRO A 233 5.89 10.22 21.76
CA PRO A 233 6.50 11.37 22.39
C PRO A 233 6.01 11.52 23.83
N LYS A 234 6.94 11.72 24.78
CA LYS A 234 6.61 11.96 26.20
C LYS A 234 6.63 13.47 26.47
N GLY A 235 5.56 14.01 27.08
CA GLY A 235 5.48 15.39 27.59
C GLY A 235 4.77 16.41 26.69
N ASP A 236 4.81 17.69 27.10
CA ASP A 236 4.23 18.87 26.41
C ASP A 236 4.93 19.22 25.08
N GLU A 237 5.94 18.45 24.67
CA GLU A 237 6.66 18.62 23.39
C GLU A 237 5.90 18.09 22.17
N ARG A 238 4.57 17.88 22.27
CA ARG A 238 3.73 17.36 21.17
C ARG A 238 3.85 18.17 19.87
N GLU A 239 4.26 19.44 19.95
CA GLU A 239 4.47 20.30 18.78
C GLU A 239 5.85 20.12 18.08
N LYS A 240 6.84 19.44 18.69
CA LYS A 240 8.22 19.34 18.15
C LYS A 240 8.85 17.95 18.20
N SER A 241 8.30 17.00 18.96
CA SER A 241 8.87 15.67 19.10
C SER A 241 8.39 14.73 17.97
N PHE A 242 9.33 14.26 17.15
CA PHE A 242 9.07 13.25 16.13
C PHE A 242 8.71 11.90 16.79
N ARG A 243 7.60 11.28 16.37
CA ARG A 243 7.30 9.88 16.71
C ARG A 243 8.46 9.01 16.21
N LEU A 244 9.11 8.27 17.12
CA LEU A 244 10.12 7.29 16.72
C LEU A 244 9.40 5.97 16.48
N GLU A 245 9.02 5.77 15.21
CA GLU A 245 8.39 4.54 14.77
C GLU A 245 9.24 3.30 15.11
N GLY A 246 8.54 2.22 15.40
CA GLY A 246 9.11 0.90 15.67
C GLY A 246 9.23 0.08 14.38
N GLY A 247 9.56 -1.19 14.55
CA GLY A 247 9.70 -2.13 13.45
C GLY A 247 10.44 -3.38 13.89
N ARG A 248 10.74 -4.25 12.93
CA ARG A 248 11.53 -5.46 13.15
C ARG A 248 12.84 -5.35 12.38
N LEU A 249 13.94 -5.67 13.03
CA LEU A 249 15.28 -5.72 12.45
C LEU A 249 15.77 -7.16 12.45
N VAL A 250 16.51 -7.55 11.42
CA VAL A 250 17.37 -8.73 11.48
C VAL A 250 18.81 -8.24 11.50
N VAL A 251 19.56 -8.66 12.51
CA VAL A 251 20.98 -8.32 12.64
C VAL A 251 21.84 -9.57 12.65
N HIS A 252 23.02 -9.49 12.06
CA HIS A 252 24.07 -10.49 12.17
C HIS A 252 25.10 -10.04 13.20
N SER A 253 25.38 -10.90 14.18
CA SER A 253 26.54 -10.77 15.07
C SER A 253 27.62 -11.74 14.63
N ASP A 254 28.85 -11.26 14.44
CA ASP A 254 30.04 -12.11 14.30
C ASP A 254 30.72 -12.41 15.66
N GLY A 255 30.13 -11.91 16.75
CA GLY A 255 30.63 -11.97 18.12
C GLY A 255 31.32 -10.69 18.59
N GLU A 256 31.80 -9.86 17.67
CA GLU A 256 32.38 -8.55 17.99
C GLU A 256 31.56 -7.39 17.41
N LYS A 257 30.95 -7.60 16.24
CA LYS A 257 30.24 -6.61 15.45
C LYS A 257 28.83 -7.07 15.14
N ILE A 258 27.92 -6.11 15.17
CA ILE A 258 26.51 -6.24 14.83
C ILE A 258 26.28 -5.46 13.54
N THR A 259 25.78 -6.13 12.52
CA THR A 259 25.42 -5.54 11.22
C THR A 259 23.94 -5.79 10.94
N VAL A 260 23.25 -4.82 10.34
CA VAL A 260 21.85 -5.01 9.93
C VAL A 260 21.82 -5.78 8.62
N ILE A 261 21.05 -6.86 8.59
CA ILE A 261 20.81 -7.68 7.40
C ILE A 261 19.54 -7.22 6.70
N ASP A 262 18.47 -6.93 7.45
CA ASP A 262 17.17 -6.55 6.90
C ASP A 262 16.30 -5.80 7.93
N VAL A 263 15.24 -5.14 7.48
CA VAL A 263 14.32 -4.35 8.29
C VAL A 263 12.90 -4.31 7.71
N CYS A 264 11.90 -4.28 8.58
CA CYS A 264 10.52 -3.90 8.25
C CYS A 264 9.91 -2.98 9.34
N ASN A 265 8.87 -2.22 9.02
CA ASN A 265 8.16 -1.29 9.92
C ASN A 265 6.65 -1.56 9.86
N GLU A 266 5.97 -1.58 11.00
CA GLU A 266 4.54 -1.96 11.08
C GLU A 266 3.56 -0.83 10.71
N LEU A 267 4.01 0.43 10.62
CA LEU A 267 3.12 1.58 10.46
C LEU A 267 3.15 2.23 9.07
N HIS A 268 1.95 2.50 8.57
CA HIS A 268 1.63 3.00 7.24
C HIS A 268 2.41 4.26 6.87
N GLY A 269 3.19 4.16 5.80
CA GLY A 269 3.61 5.30 5.01
C GLY A 269 4.63 6.21 5.70
N TRP A 270 5.79 6.38 5.06
CA TRP A 270 6.74 7.45 5.40
C TRP A 270 7.41 7.34 6.76
N GLY A 271 7.61 6.11 7.24
CA GLY A 271 8.45 5.89 8.39
C GLY A 271 9.91 6.27 8.12
N ASN A 272 10.43 7.21 8.91
CA ASN A 272 11.86 7.52 8.91
C ASN A 272 12.71 6.32 9.37
N PHE A 273 12.13 5.35 10.09
CA PHE A 273 12.85 4.22 10.67
C PHE A 273 13.41 3.27 9.61
N GLU A 274 12.54 2.56 8.88
CA GLU A 274 12.98 1.60 7.84
C GLU A 274 13.86 2.29 6.80
N ARG A 275 13.43 3.46 6.30
CA ARG A 275 14.21 4.23 5.34
C ARG A 275 15.60 4.56 5.90
N SER A 276 15.69 5.04 7.13
CA SER A 276 16.98 5.41 7.69
C SER A 276 17.88 4.22 7.96
N ILE A 277 17.31 3.05 8.28
CA ILE A 277 18.04 1.79 8.45
C ILE A 277 18.54 1.29 7.10
N ARG A 278 17.69 1.28 6.06
CA ARG A 278 18.12 0.94 4.69
C ARG A 278 19.22 1.86 4.19
N GLU A 279 19.06 3.18 4.38
CA GLU A 279 20.12 4.14 4.08
C GLU A 279 21.42 3.85 4.85
N ALA A 280 21.36 3.27 6.06
CA ALA A 280 22.56 2.86 6.79
C ALA A 280 23.19 1.57 6.24
N MET A 281 22.37 0.65 5.74
CA MET A 281 22.80 -0.60 5.08
C MET A 281 23.48 -0.33 3.73
N ASP A 282 23.01 0.68 2.99
CA ASP A 282 23.53 1.04 1.66
C ASP A 282 24.88 1.78 1.70
N LEU A 283 25.33 2.22 2.88
CA LEU A 283 26.61 2.91 3.04
C LEU A 283 27.81 2.00 2.72
N ARG A 284 28.87 2.58 2.16
CA ARG A 284 30.13 1.89 1.82
C ARG A 284 31.32 2.59 2.49
N PRO A 285 31.93 2.01 3.54
CA PRO A 285 31.66 0.68 4.13
C PRO A 285 30.32 0.65 4.91
N PRO A 286 29.74 -0.56 5.10
CA PRO A 286 28.48 -0.72 5.82
C PRO A 286 28.63 -0.32 7.29
N VAL A 287 27.55 0.22 7.85
CA VAL A 287 27.49 0.58 9.26
C VAL A 287 27.42 -0.70 10.10
N PHE A 288 28.28 -0.77 11.12
CA PHE A 288 28.23 -1.79 12.15
C PHE A 288 28.29 -1.15 13.53
N LEU A 289 27.75 -1.84 14.52
CA LEU A 289 27.98 -1.55 15.94
C LEU A 289 28.93 -2.58 16.51
N LYS A 290 29.77 -2.20 17.46
CA LYS A 290 30.45 -3.21 18.27
C LYS A 290 29.47 -3.78 19.30
N VAL A 291 29.52 -5.07 19.57
CA VAL A 291 28.68 -5.73 20.60
C VAL A 291 28.87 -5.04 21.95
N GLU A 292 30.12 -4.76 22.35
CA GLU A 292 30.44 -4.07 23.61
C GLU A 292 29.70 -2.73 23.77
N SER A 293 29.38 -2.05 22.66
CA SER A 293 28.69 -0.76 22.70
C SER A 293 27.26 -0.84 23.25
N LEU A 294 26.63 -2.03 23.23
CA LEU A 294 25.32 -2.23 23.83
C LEU A 294 25.34 -2.09 25.36
N SER A 295 26.51 -2.27 26.00
CA SER A 295 26.69 -2.05 27.43
C SER A 295 26.87 -0.58 27.80
N TRP A 296 27.15 0.30 26.83
CA TRP A 296 27.45 1.70 27.11
C TRP A 296 26.19 2.47 27.56
N ASP A 297 26.40 3.50 28.39
CA ASP A 297 25.33 4.43 28.82
C ASP A 297 25.06 5.52 27.77
N LYS A 298 26.09 5.86 27.00
CA LYS A 298 26.06 6.92 25.98
C LYS A 298 26.21 6.32 24.58
N PRO A 299 25.51 6.90 23.58
CA PRO A 299 25.59 6.39 22.22
C PRO A 299 26.97 6.67 21.60
N PRO A 300 27.42 5.83 20.66
CA PRO A 300 28.68 6.04 19.95
C PRO A 300 28.71 7.39 19.21
N PHE A 301 29.85 8.08 19.26
CA PHE A 301 30.04 9.38 18.60
C PHE A 301 31.18 9.32 17.58
N ILE A 302 30.89 9.69 16.33
CA ILE A 302 31.86 9.75 15.22
C ILE A 302 32.03 11.22 14.83
N LYS A 303 33.22 11.78 15.08
CA LYS A 303 33.52 13.20 14.87
C LYS A 303 33.69 13.56 13.40
N ASP A 304 34.37 12.69 12.64
CA ASP A 304 34.84 13.02 11.28
C ASP A 304 33.79 12.76 10.19
N LYS A 305 32.71 12.05 10.51
CA LYS A 305 31.62 11.70 9.58
C LYS A 305 30.26 11.83 10.28
N PRO A 306 29.66 13.03 10.34
CA PRO A 306 28.46 13.28 11.14
C PRO A 306 27.23 12.49 10.65
N GLU A 307 27.09 12.26 9.35
CA GLU A 307 26.00 11.44 8.78
C GLU A 307 26.11 9.97 9.20
N TYR A 308 27.31 9.38 9.05
CA TYR A 308 27.62 8.03 9.56
C TYR A 308 27.36 7.95 11.06
N GLY A 309 27.82 8.94 11.82
CA GLY A 309 27.58 9.04 13.26
C GLY A 309 26.09 9.04 13.59
N ARG A 310 25.25 9.76 12.84
CA ARG A 310 23.80 9.76 13.03
C ARG A 310 23.18 8.38 12.79
N LYS A 311 23.61 7.67 11.74
CA LYS A 311 23.12 6.31 11.41
C LYS A 311 23.53 5.28 12.45
N VAL A 312 24.79 5.33 12.89
CA VAL A 312 25.33 4.50 13.99
C VAL A 312 24.55 4.73 15.28
N ARG A 313 24.32 5.99 15.67
CA ARG A 313 23.52 6.32 16.86
C ARG A 313 22.09 5.80 16.76
N MET A 314 21.45 5.98 15.62
CA MET A 314 20.09 5.49 15.39
C MET A 314 20.03 3.97 15.55
N LEU A 315 20.95 3.22 14.94
CA LEU A 315 21.01 1.76 15.09
C LEU A 315 21.20 1.38 16.56
N TRP A 316 22.10 2.07 17.26
CA TRP A 316 22.37 1.84 18.69
C TRP A 316 21.12 2.06 19.54
N PHE A 317 20.42 3.19 19.35
CA PHE A 317 19.18 3.48 20.07
C PHE A 317 18.10 2.44 19.79
N SER A 318 18.01 1.96 18.55
CA SER A 318 17.00 0.98 18.14
C SER A 318 17.20 -0.37 18.84
N ILE A 319 18.45 -0.88 18.84
CA ILE A 319 18.79 -2.15 19.50
C ILE A 319 18.69 -2.02 21.02
N LYS A 320 19.19 -0.92 21.61
CA LYS A 320 19.05 -0.68 23.07
C LYS A 320 17.59 -0.60 23.50
N ARG A 321 16.73 0.04 22.69
CA ARG A 321 15.30 0.14 22.96
C ARG A 321 14.63 -1.24 22.94
N ALA A 322 14.98 -2.09 21.98
CA ALA A 322 14.47 -3.45 21.91
C ALA A 322 14.93 -4.31 23.10
N ILE A 323 16.22 -4.25 23.46
CA ILE A 323 16.77 -4.97 24.63
C ILE A 323 16.07 -4.51 25.92
N ALA A 324 15.90 -3.20 26.11
CA ALA A 324 15.21 -2.68 27.28
C ALA A 324 13.74 -3.16 27.34
N ASN A 325 13.06 -3.20 26.20
CA ASN A 325 11.68 -3.67 26.12
C ASN A 325 11.55 -5.18 26.41
N ALA A 326 12.47 -6.00 25.90
CA ALA A 326 12.50 -7.43 26.20
C ALA A 326 12.69 -7.68 27.70
N LYS A 327 13.63 -6.97 28.34
CA LYS A 327 13.87 -7.06 29.79
C LYS A 327 12.69 -6.56 30.64
N LEU A 328 11.95 -5.55 30.17
CA LEU A 328 10.73 -5.09 30.84
C LEU A 328 9.58 -6.10 30.71
N GLY A 329 9.49 -6.82 29.57
CA GLY A 329 8.55 -7.91 29.37
C GLY A 329 8.83 -9.12 30.27
N GLU A 330 10.10 -9.42 30.54
CA GLU A 330 10.53 -10.47 31.48
C GLU A 330 10.26 -10.13 32.96
N ILE A 331 10.12 -8.85 33.30
CA ILE A 331 9.76 -8.38 34.66
C ILE A 331 8.23 -8.37 34.85
N LEU A 332 7.46 -8.45 33.77
CA LEU A 332 6.01 -8.65 33.77
C LEU A 332 5.64 -10.02 33.16
N PRO A 333 6.11 -11.16 33.69
CA PRO A 333 5.51 -12.43 33.33
C PRO A 333 4.14 -12.50 34.01
N GLU A 334 3.10 -12.62 33.19
CA GLU A 334 1.78 -13.17 33.51
C GLU A 334 1.39 -13.06 35.00
N ALA A 335 0.88 -11.90 35.41
CA ALA A 335 -0.12 -11.92 36.47
C ALA A 335 -1.27 -12.76 35.91
N GLU A 336 -1.32 -14.02 36.35
CA GLU A 336 -2.41 -14.95 36.13
C GLU A 336 -3.72 -14.16 36.24
N ILE A 337 -4.39 -13.98 35.10
CA ILE A 337 -5.81 -13.71 35.11
C ILE A 337 -6.40 -15.04 35.58
N GLU A 338 -6.46 -15.23 36.90
CA GLU A 338 -7.38 -16.15 37.53
C GLU A 338 -8.76 -15.78 36.98
N THR A 339 -9.19 -16.54 35.98
CA THR A 339 -10.59 -16.67 35.63
C THR A 339 -11.29 -17.27 36.83
N SER A 340 -11.70 -16.41 37.77
CA SER A 340 -12.68 -16.76 38.79
C SER A 340 -14.03 -16.92 38.09
N ASP A 341 -14.38 -18.18 37.91
CA ASP A 341 -15.70 -18.78 37.75
C ASP A 341 -16.87 -17.80 37.88
N ARG A 342 -17.51 -17.53 36.74
CA ARG A 342 -18.86 -16.98 36.70
C ARG A 342 -19.73 -17.84 35.82
N GLU A 343 -20.06 -19.02 36.33
CA GLU A 343 -21.23 -19.75 35.90
C GLU A 343 -22.08 -20.20 37.10
N GLN A 344 -23.39 -19.97 36.95
CA GLN A 344 -24.53 -20.54 37.67
C GLN A 344 -24.98 -19.91 38.99
N ASN A 345 -25.95 -18.99 38.89
CA ASN A 345 -27.38 -19.29 39.15
C ASN A 345 -28.17 -17.98 38.98
N ASP A 346 -29.00 -17.84 37.95
CA ASP A 346 -30.35 -18.40 37.80
C ASP A 346 -31.41 -17.57 38.57
N LYS A 347 -32.46 -17.24 37.82
CA LYS A 347 -33.80 -16.74 38.20
C LYS A 347 -33.98 -15.24 38.44
N GLY A 348 -34.51 -14.61 37.39
CA GLY A 348 -35.92 -14.23 37.35
C GLY A 348 -36.33 -13.00 38.16
N GLU A 349 -36.74 -11.93 37.50
CA GLU A 349 -38.16 -11.69 37.22
C GLU A 349 -38.35 -10.36 36.49
N GLU A 350 -39.33 -10.41 35.59
CA GLU A 350 -40.01 -9.32 34.90
C GLU A 350 -40.26 -8.10 35.82
N THR A 351 -40.17 -6.88 35.32
CA THR A 351 -41.32 -6.24 34.66
C THR A 351 -40.90 -4.95 33.97
N ALA A 352 -41.49 -4.72 32.80
CA ALA A 352 -41.45 -3.46 32.06
C ALA A 352 -42.56 -2.50 32.56
N PRO A 353 -42.92 -1.44 31.83
CA PRO A 353 -42.39 -0.07 31.97
C PRO A 353 -43.52 0.92 32.35
N GLU A 354 -43.22 2.20 32.66
CA GLU A 354 -44.11 3.30 32.26
C GLU A 354 -43.52 4.71 32.47
N ASN A 355 -43.86 5.57 31.50
CA ASN A 355 -43.66 7.00 31.48
C ASN A 355 -44.55 7.70 32.52
N ASN A 356 -44.15 8.85 33.05
CA ASN A 356 -44.71 10.16 32.68
C ASN A 356 -44.32 11.29 33.64
N ASP A 357 -43.98 12.41 33.01
CA ASP A 357 -44.42 13.77 33.29
C ASP A 357 -44.03 14.55 34.57
N THR A 358 -43.57 15.76 34.25
CA THR A 358 -43.78 17.05 34.94
C THR A 358 -43.13 17.25 36.31
N ASN A 359 -42.25 18.26 36.43
CA ASN A 359 -42.73 19.63 36.49
C ASN A 359 -41.60 20.68 36.38
N VAL A 360 -41.96 21.74 35.69
CA VAL A 360 -41.31 23.05 35.67
C VAL A 360 -41.50 23.71 37.04
N VAL A 361 -40.55 24.52 37.49
CA VAL A 361 -40.75 25.92 37.97
C VAL A 361 -39.45 26.49 38.55
N ALA A 362 -39.08 27.64 37.99
CA ALA A 362 -38.07 28.58 38.47
C ALA A 362 -38.29 28.96 39.95
N SER A 363 -37.29 29.41 40.70
CA SER A 363 -37.08 30.86 40.92
C SER A 363 -35.85 31.11 41.78
N LYS A 364 -35.06 32.09 41.35
CA LYS A 364 -34.21 33.03 42.11
C LYS A 364 -34.35 33.01 43.65
N SER A 365 -33.21 33.02 44.35
CA SER A 365 -32.90 34.04 45.38
C SER A 365 -31.46 33.87 45.90
N SER A 366 -30.70 34.98 45.85
CA SER A 366 -29.67 35.46 46.80
C SER A 366 -28.55 34.48 47.24
N ARG A 367 -27.27 34.76 47.04
CA ARG A 367 -26.50 35.99 47.32
C ARG A 367 -25.25 36.04 46.44
#